data_AF-A0A9Q9HLX4-F1
#
_entry.id   AF-A0A9Q9HLX4-F1
#
_cell.length_a   1.000
_cell.length_b   1.000
_cell.length_c   1.000
_cell.angle_alpha   90.00
_cell.angle_beta   90.00
_cell.angle_gamma   90.00
#
_symmetry.space_group_name_H-M   'P 1'
#
loop_
_entity.id
_entity.type
_entity.pdbx_description
1 polymer ?
#
loop_
_entity_poly.entity_id
_entity_poly.type
_entity_poly.pdbx_seq_one_letter_code
_entity_poly.pdbx_strand_id
1 'polypeptide(L)'
;MPLNPRRIVPAAGRLAAAVLRRIRIRALILDAKFGSGDPAETGQLYGLLAPLVYGTAPARRLQVSLEPVFGRAVLSGRAELDVSVVPAALIGPAVRFGWDAFGQVR
;
A
#
# COMPACT_ATOMS: atom_id res chain seq x y z
N MET A 1 14.72 32.31 -8.36
CA MET A 1 13.74 31.87 -9.38
C MET A 1 12.46 31.51 -8.65
N PRO A 2 11.30 32.17 -8.88
CA PRO A 2 10.12 31.91 -8.07
C PRO A 2 9.51 30.57 -8.48
N LEU A 3 9.64 29.59 -7.59
CA LEU A 3 8.94 28.30 -7.67
C LEU A 3 7.44 28.57 -7.69
N ASN A 4 6.75 28.32 -8.80
CA ASN A 4 5.30 28.48 -8.86
C ASN A 4 4.63 27.25 -8.21
N PRO A 5 4.10 27.36 -6.98
CA PRO A 5 3.67 26.21 -6.19
C PRO A 5 2.50 25.47 -6.87
N ARG A 6 1.68 26.20 -7.62
CA ARG A 6 0.48 25.69 -8.31
C ARG A 6 0.82 24.68 -9.42
N ARG A 7 2.05 24.65 -9.92
CA ARG A 7 2.49 23.69 -10.95
C ARG A 7 3.32 22.54 -10.40
N ILE A 8 4.02 22.75 -9.28
CA ILE A 8 4.87 21.74 -8.64
C ILE A 8 4.03 20.65 -7.98
N VAL A 9 2.95 21.02 -7.31
CA VAL A 9 2.06 20.06 -6.63
C VAL A 9 1.53 18.97 -7.58
N PRO A 10 0.92 19.29 -8.74
CA PRO A 10 0.46 18.26 -9.67
C PRO A 10 1.61 17.49 -10.33
N ALA A 11 2.76 18.13 -10.59
CA ALA A 11 3.93 17.44 -11.14
C ALA A 11 4.53 16.43 -10.14
N ALA A 12 4.61 16.80 -8.86
CA ALA A 12 5.06 15.93 -7.78
C ALA A 12 4.09 14.75 -7.58
N GLY A 13 2.78 15.00 -7.64
CA GLY A 13 1.77 13.94 -7.61
C GLY A 13 1.92 12.94 -8.76
N ARG A 14 2.17 13.42 -9.99
CA ARG A 14 2.44 12.54 -11.15
C ARG A 14 3.73 11.74 -10.97
N LEU A 15 4.79 12.36 -10.45
CA LEU A 15 6.04 11.66 -10.16
C LEU A 15 5.83 10.58 -9.09
N ALA A 16 5.16 10.92 -7.98
CA ALA A 16 4.83 9.97 -6.92
C ALA A 16 4.01 8.79 -7.46
N ALA A 17 2.98 9.04 -8.27
CA ALA A 17 2.21 7.99 -8.91
C ALA A 17 3.06 7.13 -9.86
N ALA A 18 3.99 7.74 -10.62
CA ALA A 18 4.89 7.02 -11.51
C ALA A 18 5.90 6.15 -10.75
N VAL A 19 6.38 6.61 -9.59
CA VAL A 19 7.25 5.84 -8.69
C VAL A 19 6.47 4.69 -8.07
N LEU A 20 5.30 4.95 -7.47
CA LEU A 20 4.44 3.94 -6.85
C LEU A 20 4.07 2.81 -7.82
N ARG A 21 3.76 3.15 -9.09
CA ARG A 21 3.48 2.16 -10.15
C ARG A 21 4.65 1.23 -10.48
N ARG A 22 5.87 1.59 -10.10
CA ARG A 22 7.09 0.82 -10.38
C ARG A 22 7.58 0.03 -9.16
N ILE A 23 6.96 0.23 -8.00
CA ILE A 23 7.14 -0.61 -6.82
C ILE A 23 6.41 -1.93 -7.07
N ARG A 24 7.15 -3.04 -7.03
CA ARG A 24 6.57 -4.38 -7.14
C ARG A 24 6.55 -5.03 -5.76
N ILE A 25 5.35 -5.42 -5.31
CA ILE A 25 5.16 -6.22 -4.10
C ILE A 25 5.60 -7.65 -4.42
N ARG A 26 6.59 -8.15 -3.70
CA ARG A 26 7.15 -9.50 -3.83
C ARG A 26 6.49 -10.47 -2.87
N ALA A 27 6.31 -10.04 -1.64
CA ALA A 27 5.59 -10.78 -0.62
C ALA A 27 4.85 -9.84 0.32
N LEU A 28 3.71 -10.28 0.83
CA LEU A 28 2.96 -9.66 1.90
C LEU A 28 2.56 -10.74 2.91
N ILE A 29 2.97 -10.55 4.16
CA ILE A 29 2.57 -11.40 5.28
C ILE A 29 1.84 -10.49 6.27
N LEU A 30 0.62 -10.87 6.62
CA LEU A 30 -0.23 -10.14 7.56
C LEU A 30 -0.68 -11.10 8.66
N ASP A 31 -0.31 -10.79 9.90
CA ASP A 31 -0.75 -11.50 11.10
C ASP A 31 -1.44 -10.49 12.02
N ALA A 32 -2.77 -10.53 12.11
CA ALA A 32 -3.51 -9.59 12.93
C ALA A 32 -4.59 -10.25 13.78
N LYS A 33 -4.84 -9.66 14.94
CA LYS A 33 -5.97 -9.93 15.82
C LYS A 33 -6.92 -8.75 15.74
N PHE A 34 -8.20 -9.03 15.64
CA PHE A 34 -9.22 -7.99 15.63
C PHE A 34 -10.46 -8.41 16.41
N GLY A 35 -11.14 -7.44 17.00
CA GLY A 35 -12.40 -7.63 17.71
C GLY A 35 -13.08 -6.27 17.83
N SER A 36 -14.40 -6.24 17.71
CA SER A 36 -15.18 -5.01 17.89
C SER A 36 -15.69 -4.83 19.32
N GLY A 37 -15.62 -5.88 20.15
CA GLY A 37 -16.26 -5.94 21.46
C GLY A 37 -17.69 -6.46 21.42
N ASP A 38 -18.31 -6.51 20.24
CA ASP A 38 -19.51 -7.30 19.97
C ASP A 38 -19.13 -8.59 19.22
N PRO A 39 -19.45 -9.77 19.79
CA PRO A 39 -19.21 -11.04 19.13
C PRO A 39 -19.89 -11.18 17.76
N ALA A 40 -21.09 -10.62 17.59
CA ALA A 40 -21.85 -10.75 16.35
C ALA A 40 -21.18 -9.99 15.19
N GLU A 41 -20.78 -8.75 15.45
CA GLU A 41 -20.06 -7.92 14.47
C GLU A 41 -18.66 -8.48 14.17
N THR A 42 -17.93 -8.95 15.19
CA THR A 42 -16.62 -9.60 15.01
C THR A 42 -16.74 -10.84 14.12
N GLY A 43 -17.78 -11.66 14.34
CA GLY A 43 -18.06 -12.85 13.53
C GLY A 43 -18.46 -12.51 12.09
N GLN A 44 -19.29 -11.48 11.90
CA GLN A 44 -19.68 -11.02 10.57
C GLN A 44 -18.46 -10.53 9.78
N LEU A 45 -17.62 -9.69 10.40
CA LEU A 45 -16.40 -9.20 9.77
C LEU A 45 -15.43 -10.35 9.45
N TYR A 46 -15.26 -11.31 10.37
CA TYR A 46 -14.44 -12.49 10.10
C TYR A 46 -14.99 -13.30 8.92
N GLY A 47 -16.31 -13.51 8.85
CA GLY A 47 -16.96 -14.18 7.73
C GLY A 47 -16.71 -13.49 6.38
N LEU A 48 -16.75 -12.15 6.36
CA LEU A 48 -16.44 -11.37 5.16
C LEU A 48 -14.96 -11.46 4.76
N LEU A 49 -14.05 -11.58 5.74
CA LEU A 49 -12.61 -11.68 5.51
C LEU A 49 -12.12 -13.12 5.31
N ALA A 50 -12.95 -14.13 5.59
CA ALA A 50 -12.60 -15.54 5.44
C ALA A 50 -12.04 -15.91 4.05
N PRO A 51 -12.57 -15.38 2.92
CA PRO A 51 -11.98 -15.64 1.61
C PRO A 51 -10.55 -15.10 1.48
N LEU A 52 -10.24 -13.97 2.14
CA LEU A 52 -8.89 -13.41 2.15
C LEU A 52 -7.95 -14.29 2.99
N VAL A 53 -8.41 -14.76 4.16
CA VAL A 53 -7.62 -15.63 5.04
C VAL A 53 -7.34 -16.98 4.38
N TYR A 54 -8.38 -17.69 3.95
CA TYR A 54 -8.24 -19.04 3.40
C TYR A 54 -7.83 -19.08 1.93
N GLY A 55 -8.23 -18.09 1.14
CA GLY A 55 -7.86 -18.01 -0.27
C GLY A 55 -6.38 -17.66 -0.48
N THR A 56 -5.74 -17.04 0.51
CA THR A 56 -4.31 -16.69 0.46
C THR A 56 -3.41 -17.69 1.17
N ALA A 57 -3.96 -18.55 2.04
CA ALA A 57 -3.21 -19.62 2.73
C ALA A 57 -2.26 -20.47 1.84
N PRO A 58 -2.63 -20.90 0.61
CA PRO A 58 -1.71 -21.66 -0.25
C PRO A 58 -0.64 -20.80 -0.95
N ALA A 59 -0.75 -19.47 -0.94
CA ALA A 59 0.18 -18.59 -1.62
C ALA A 59 1.41 -18.29 -0.73
N ARG A 60 2.62 -18.60 -1.22
CA ARG A 60 3.87 -18.25 -0.52
C ARG A 60 4.16 -16.74 -0.45
N ARG A 61 3.54 -15.96 -1.34
CA ARG A 61 3.81 -14.52 -1.51
C ARG A 61 2.71 -13.63 -0.90
N LEU A 62 1.59 -14.20 -0.51
CA LEU A 62 0.49 -13.47 0.10
C LEU A 62 -0.06 -14.36 1.18
N GLN A 63 0.22 -14.05 2.43
CA GLN A 63 -0.26 -14.80 3.58
C GLN A 63 -1.03 -13.85 4.47
N VAL A 64 -2.30 -14.16 4.70
CA VAL A 64 -3.15 -13.38 5.58
C VAL A 64 -3.70 -14.28 6.68
N SER A 65 -3.32 -13.98 7.90
CA SER A 65 -3.76 -14.63 9.13
C SER A 65 -4.50 -13.59 9.96
N LEU A 66 -5.79 -13.86 10.21
CA LEU A 66 -6.64 -13.01 11.02
C LEU A 66 -7.25 -13.83 12.15
N GLU A 67 -7.06 -13.38 13.38
CA GLU A 67 -7.59 -14.00 14.59
C GLU A 67 -8.73 -13.15 15.16
N PRO A 68 -9.98 -13.63 15.14
CA PRO A 68 -11.10 -12.90 15.72
C PRO A 68 -11.10 -13.01 17.25
N VAL A 69 -11.23 -11.87 17.93
CA VAL A 69 -11.31 -11.74 19.39
C VAL A 69 -12.70 -11.25 19.77
N PHE A 70 -13.56 -12.16 20.19
CA PHE A 70 -14.98 -11.86 20.43
C PHE A 70 -15.27 -11.12 21.74
N GLY A 71 -14.35 -11.14 22.71
CA GLY A 71 -14.61 -10.63 24.06
C GLY A 71 -14.27 -9.15 24.29
N ARG A 72 -13.59 -8.48 23.34
CA ARG A 72 -13.17 -7.09 23.51
C ARG A 72 -12.87 -6.40 22.19
N ALA A 73 -12.95 -5.07 22.19
CA ALA A 73 -12.44 -4.26 21.11
C ALA A 73 -10.90 -4.34 21.08
N VAL A 74 -10.34 -4.80 19.97
CA VAL A 74 -8.89 -4.88 19.76
C VAL A 74 -8.57 -4.80 18.27
N LEU A 75 -7.49 -4.14 17.92
CA LEU A 75 -6.85 -4.25 16.61
C LEU A 75 -5.35 -4.23 16.83
N SER A 76 -4.70 -5.37 16.61
CA SER A 76 -3.26 -5.52 16.86
C SER A 76 -2.66 -6.53 15.90
N GLY A 77 -1.45 -6.31 15.42
CA GLY A 77 -0.84 -7.27 14.53
C GLY A 77 0.50 -6.81 13.99
N ARG A 78 1.03 -7.61 13.09
CA ARG A 78 2.24 -7.35 12.33
C ARG A 78 1.92 -7.50 10.84
N ALA A 79 2.46 -6.58 10.06
CA ALA A 79 2.48 -6.67 8.62
C ALA A 79 3.93 -6.64 8.15
N GLU A 80 4.31 -7.55 7.28
CA GLU A 80 5.60 -7.60 6.62
C GLU A 80 5.40 -7.49 5.12
N LEU A 81 6.09 -6.53 4.51
CA LEU A 81 5.94 -6.18 3.11
C LEU A 81 7.31 -6.19 2.45
N ASP A 82 7.53 -7.14 1.56
CA ASP A 82 8.70 -7.20 0.69
C ASP A 82 8.38 -6.48 -0.63
N VAL A 83 9.11 -5.40 -0.90
CA VAL A 83 8.97 -4.58 -2.10
C VAL A 83 10.29 -4.47 -2.84
N SER A 84 10.21 -4.60 -4.16
CA SER A 84 11.35 -4.38 -5.05
C SER A 84 11.10 -3.16 -5.93
N VAL A 85 12.13 -2.34 -6.09
CA VAL A 85 12.17 -1.21 -7.01
C VAL A 85 13.39 -1.35 -7.90
N VAL A 86 13.22 -1.14 -9.20
CA VAL A 86 14.34 -1.12 -10.16
C VAL A 86 14.76 0.33 -10.35
N PRO A 87 15.95 0.77 -9.89
CA PRO A 87 16.36 2.18 -9.96
C PRO A 87 16.41 2.74 -11.39
N ALA A 88 16.80 1.94 -12.37
CA ALA A 88 16.77 2.34 -13.79
C ALA A 88 15.35 2.69 -14.25
N ALA A 89 14.34 2.05 -13.65
CA ALA A 89 12.95 2.40 -13.83
C ALA A 89 12.57 3.67 -13.05
N LEU A 90 13.47 4.52 -12.56
CA LEU A 90 13.10 5.84 -12.03
C LEU A 90 13.57 6.97 -12.96
N ILE A 91 14.46 6.65 -13.91
CA ILE A 91 15.08 7.61 -14.82
C ILE A 91 14.04 8.34 -15.68
N GLY A 92 13.18 7.61 -16.39
CA GLY A 92 12.15 8.23 -17.24
C GLY A 92 11.20 9.19 -16.50
N PRO A 93 10.59 8.77 -15.37
CA PRO A 93 9.78 9.66 -14.53
C PRO A 93 10.55 10.87 -13.99
N ALA A 94 11.81 10.69 -13.56
CA ALA A 94 12.64 11.77 -13.05
C ALA A 94 12.96 12.82 -14.14
N VAL A 95 13.32 12.37 -15.34
CA VAL A 95 13.55 13.24 -16.50
C VAL A 95 12.28 14.00 -16.87
N ARG A 96 11.13 13.31 -16.91
CA ARG A 96 9.83 13.95 -17.20
C ARG A 96 9.44 14.98 -16.15
N PHE A 97 9.66 14.69 -14.87
CA PHE A 97 9.41 15.65 -13.81
C PHE A 97 10.34 16.87 -13.93
N GLY A 98 11.63 16.65 -14.19
CA GLY A 98 12.58 17.73 -14.44
C GLY A 98 12.16 18.63 -15.60
N TRP A 99 11.64 18.05 -16.68
CA TRP A 99 11.10 18.78 -17.81
C TRP A 99 9.81 19.57 -17.48
N ASP A 100 8.86 18.94 -16.79
CA ASP A 100 7.60 19.57 -16.37
C ASP A 100 7.84 20.71 -15.36
N ALA A 101 8.84 20.59 -14.49
CA ALA A 101 9.13 21.54 -13.42
C ALA A 101 10.08 22.68 -13.86
N PHE A 102 11.03 22.42 -14.76
CA PHE A 102 12.10 23.36 -15.12
C PHE A 102 12.24 23.63 -16.63
N GLY A 103 11.64 22.80 -17.50
CA GLY A 103 11.85 22.83 -18.96
C GLY A 103 11.05 23.90 -19.73
N GLN A 104 10.06 24.56 -19.12
CA GLN A 104 9.38 25.70 -19.74
C GLN A 104 10.14 27.01 -19.49
N VAL A 105 11.38 27.09 -19.99
CA VAL A 105 12.05 28.36 -20.28
C VAL A 105 11.78 28.67 -21.75
N ARG A 106 10.63 29.27 -22.02
CA ARG A 106 10.35 30.04 -23.24
C ARG A 106 9.40 31.17 -22.88
#